data_AF-A0A846TJZ7-F1
#
_entry.id   AF-A0A846TJZ7-F1
#
_cell.length_a   1.000
_cell.length_b   1.000
_cell.length_c   1.000
_cell.angle_alpha   90.00
_cell.angle_beta   90.00
_cell.angle_gamma   90.00
#
_symmetry.space_group_name_H-M   'P 1'
#
loop_
_entity.id
_entity.type
_entity.pdbx_description
1 polymer ?
#
loop_
_entity_poly.entity_id
_entity_poly.type
_entity_poly.pdbx_seq_one_letter_code
_entity_poly.pdbx_strand_id
1 'polypeptide(L)'
;MSIQQHYQHTAYISLNGSILSAGLLVVILASSLLFSWNIPLTLVAVPFLFFVFSHYNRYVLYKNKSEESAVASHHYDNKQLFEQNNLLIGFAPAPAVRLLFFTPDGMLAGELREISSKSYRWFLPYFIDKRILKRIGIYDSKGNLEGSLIQERNRFKILNANKDVIGVYYPKKAAKETIGLAFLSGGKKMKVVRIPGSMHDFKFVHEDGKTAARLQRGWMPLEWTKFFKEANTPVLTFDYTMEQADRMAVFAALSSRYMYYEH
;
A
#
# COMPACT_ATOMS: atom_id res chain seq x y z
N MET A 1 2.65 -7.69 -13.98
CA MET A 1 2.52 -6.21 -13.99
C MET A 1 3.88 -5.60 -13.68
N SER A 2 4.29 -4.54 -14.38
CA SER A 2 5.52 -3.79 -14.07
C SER A 2 5.21 -2.48 -13.34
N ILE A 3 6.22 -1.86 -12.74
CA ILE A 3 6.10 -0.53 -12.12
C ILE A 3 5.73 0.55 -13.14
N GLN A 4 6.18 0.41 -14.39
CA GLN A 4 5.78 1.28 -15.49
C GLN A 4 4.27 1.18 -15.74
N GLN A 5 3.73 -0.04 -15.83
CA GLN A 5 2.30 -0.28 -15.97
C GLN A 5 1.52 0.24 -14.75
N HIS A 6 2.10 0.16 -13.55
CA HIS A 6 1.53 0.76 -12.35
C HIS A 6 1.41 2.28 -12.45
N TYR A 7 2.45 2.96 -12.94
CA TYR A 7 2.40 4.41 -13.17
C TYR A 7 1.37 4.77 -14.24
N GLN A 8 1.33 4.04 -15.36
CA GLN A 8 0.32 4.24 -16.41
C GLN A 8 -1.10 4.09 -15.87
N HIS A 9 -1.37 3.00 -15.15
CA HIS A 9 -2.68 2.75 -14.58
C HIS A 9 -3.11 3.84 -13.57
N THR A 10 -2.17 4.28 -12.72
CA THR A 10 -2.41 5.38 -11.76
C THR A 10 -2.66 6.71 -12.49
N ALA A 11 -1.98 6.96 -13.60
CA ALA A 11 -2.23 8.12 -14.45
C ALA A 11 -3.66 8.08 -15.00
N TYR A 12 -4.10 6.95 -15.58
CA TYR A 12 -5.47 6.81 -16.11
C TYR A 12 -6.55 6.99 -15.05
N ILE A 13 -6.37 6.43 -13.85
CA ILE A 13 -7.30 6.66 -12.73
C ILE A 13 -7.39 8.15 -12.41
N SER A 14 -6.24 8.83 -12.35
CA SER A 14 -6.19 10.27 -12.04
C SER A 14 -6.85 11.11 -13.12
N LEU A 15 -6.65 10.77 -14.40
CA LEU A 15 -7.33 11.43 -15.52
C LEU A 15 -8.85 11.26 -15.44
N ASN A 16 -9.33 10.04 -15.22
CA ASN A 16 -10.76 9.75 -15.07
C ASN A 16 -11.36 10.52 -13.89
N GLY A 17 -10.64 10.60 -12.76
CA GLY A 17 -11.04 11.41 -11.61
C GLY A 17 -11.19 12.89 -11.98
N SER A 18 -10.23 13.45 -12.71
CA SER A 18 -10.27 14.84 -13.19
C SER A 18 -11.46 15.10 -14.11
N ILE A 19 -11.73 14.20 -15.08
CA ILE A 19 -12.86 14.30 -16.01
C ILE A 19 -14.19 14.27 -15.25
N LEU A 20 -14.36 13.34 -14.30
CA LEU A 20 -15.58 13.25 -13.50
C LEU A 20 -15.81 14.52 -12.65
N SER A 21 -14.76 15.02 -11.99
CA SER A 21 -14.83 16.27 -11.23
C SER A 21 -15.16 17.47 -12.13
N ALA A 22 -14.61 17.52 -13.35
CA ALA A 22 -14.89 18.58 -14.31
C ALA A 22 -16.34 18.52 -14.81
N GLY A 23 -16.87 17.32 -15.08
CA GLY A 23 -18.27 17.13 -15.42
C GLY A 23 -19.22 17.66 -14.35
N LEU A 24 -18.96 17.33 -13.07
CA LEU A 24 -19.74 17.86 -11.94
C LEU A 24 -19.62 19.38 -11.81
N LEU A 25 -18.42 19.93 -12.01
CA LEU A 25 -18.18 21.37 -12.01
C LEU A 25 -19.01 22.09 -13.09
N VAL A 26 -19.05 21.56 -14.31
CA VAL A 26 -19.85 22.11 -15.42
C VAL A 26 -21.33 22.10 -15.07
N VAL A 27 -21.85 21.01 -14.48
CA VAL A 27 -23.26 20.93 -14.05
C VAL A 27 -23.59 21.98 -12.99
N ILE A 28 -22.70 22.18 -12.01
CA ILE A 28 -22.89 23.18 -10.94
C ILE A 28 -22.91 24.61 -11.54
N LEU A 29 -21.95 24.92 -12.41
CA LEU A 29 -21.86 26.22 -13.06
C LEU A 29 -23.06 26.49 -13.98
N ALA A 30 -23.46 25.51 -14.80
CA ALA A 30 -24.64 25.62 -15.65
C ALA A 30 -25.91 25.83 -14.82
N SER A 31 -26.08 25.10 -13.73
CA SER A 31 -27.22 25.28 -12.81
C SER A 31 -27.21 26.67 -12.16
N SER A 32 -26.04 27.20 -11.81
CA SER A 32 -25.91 28.56 -11.25
C SER A 32 -26.31 29.67 -12.22
N LEU A 33 -26.15 29.43 -13.52
CA LEU A 33 -26.56 30.37 -14.57
C LEU A 33 -28.05 30.26 -14.89
N LEU A 34 -28.61 29.05 -14.84
CA LEU A 34 -30.01 28.77 -15.20
C LEU A 34 -31.00 29.07 -14.07
N PHE A 35 -30.59 28.89 -12.81
CA PHE A 35 -31.45 29.10 -11.66
C PHE A 35 -30.94 30.29 -10.84
N SER A 36 -31.76 31.34 -10.75
CA SER A 36 -31.52 32.50 -9.87
C SER A 36 -31.78 32.14 -8.40
N TRP A 37 -31.11 31.12 -7.88
CA TRP A 37 -31.16 30.79 -6.47
C TRP A 37 -30.37 31.81 -5.66
N ASN A 38 -30.93 32.22 -4.51
CA ASN A 38 -30.25 33.07 -3.52
C ASN A 38 -29.04 32.39 -2.86
N ILE A 39 -28.71 31.15 -3.25
CA ILE A 39 -27.56 30.39 -2.76
C ILE A 39 -26.38 30.68 -3.70
N PRO A 40 -25.21 31.09 -3.19
CA PRO A 40 -24.01 31.30 -4.00
C PRO A 40 -23.43 29.95 -4.48
N LEU A 41 -24.04 29.35 -5.50
CA LEU A 41 -23.61 28.08 -6.11
C LEU A 41 -22.16 28.12 -6.61
N THR A 42 -21.62 29.31 -6.88
CA THR A 42 -20.19 29.53 -7.19
C THR A 42 -19.27 29.08 -6.06
N LEU A 43 -19.66 29.22 -4.79
CA LEU A 43 -18.88 28.71 -3.66
C LEU A 43 -18.86 27.18 -3.61
N VAL A 44 -19.94 26.53 -4.07
CA VAL A 44 -20.03 25.06 -4.17
C VAL A 44 -19.10 24.52 -5.25
N ALA A 45 -18.76 25.32 -6.27
CA ALA A 45 -17.85 24.94 -7.35
C ALA A 45 -16.37 24.86 -6.93
N VAL A 46 -15.96 25.63 -5.92
CA VAL A 46 -14.57 25.73 -5.44
C VAL A 46 -13.92 24.36 -5.13
N PRO A 47 -14.52 23.48 -4.31
CA PRO A 47 -13.93 22.16 -4.05
C PRO A 47 -13.77 21.30 -5.30
N PHE A 48 -14.70 21.37 -6.27
CA PHE A 48 -14.59 20.61 -7.52
C PHE A 48 -13.45 21.12 -8.40
N LEU A 49 -13.23 22.44 -8.44
CA LEU A 49 -12.08 23.02 -9.14
C LEU A 49 -10.76 22.54 -8.53
N PHE A 50 -10.67 22.51 -7.20
CA PHE A 50 -9.52 21.95 -6.50
C PHE A 50 -9.30 20.46 -6.86
N PHE A 51 -10.37 19.64 -6.88
CA PHE A 51 -10.27 18.23 -7.27
C PHE A 51 -9.82 18.05 -8.71
N VAL A 52 -10.38 18.81 -9.67
CA VAL A 52 -9.96 18.78 -11.08
C VAL A 52 -8.47 19.04 -11.19
N PHE A 53 -7.98 20.11 -10.55
CA PHE A 53 -6.58 20.49 -10.58
C PHE A 53 -5.69 19.43 -9.92
N SER A 54 -6.05 18.95 -8.73
CA SER A 54 -5.30 17.93 -8.00
C SER A 54 -5.15 16.64 -8.81
N HIS A 55 -6.26 16.13 -9.36
CA HIS A 55 -6.27 14.92 -10.17
C HIS A 55 -5.51 15.08 -11.49
N TYR A 56 -5.62 16.24 -12.15
CA TYR A 56 -4.90 16.50 -13.40
C TYR A 56 -3.38 16.58 -13.17
N ASN A 57 -2.92 17.29 -12.14
CA ASN A 57 -1.50 17.33 -11.78
C ASN A 57 -0.97 15.92 -11.46
N ARG A 58 -1.76 15.11 -10.73
CA ARG A 58 -1.42 13.71 -10.46
C ARG A 58 -1.30 12.91 -11.76
N TYR A 59 -2.21 13.08 -12.72
CA TYR A 59 -2.14 12.44 -14.04
C TYR A 59 -0.83 12.78 -14.77
N VAL A 60 -0.50 14.07 -14.91
CA VAL A 60 0.74 14.51 -15.60
C VAL A 60 1.96 13.91 -14.94
N LEU A 61 2.03 13.97 -13.61
CA LEU A 61 3.16 13.43 -12.85
C LEU A 61 3.33 11.92 -13.04
N TYR A 62 2.26 11.12 -12.96
CA TYR A 62 2.37 9.66 -13.16
C TYR A 62 2.59 9.27 -14.63
N LYS A 63 2.08 10.05 -15.58
CA LYS A 63 2.35 9.87 -17.00
C LYS A 63 3.84 10.03 -17.28
N ASN A 64 4.43 11.16 -16.85
CA ASN A 64 5.86 11.44 -17.01
C ASN A 64 6.71 10.34 -16.37
N LYS A 65 6.37 9.91 -15.14
CA LYS A 65 7.05 8.78 -14.49
C LYS A 65 7.02 7.52 -15.34
N SER A 66 5.90 7.20 -15.96
CA SER A 66 5.80 6.01 -16.80
C SER A 66 6.60 6.09 -18.10
N GLU A 67 6.76 7.30 -18.65
CA GLU A 67 7.52 7.55 -19.87
C GLU A 67 9.03 7.54 -19.59
N GLU A 68 9.44 8.06 -18.44
CA GLU A 68 10.84 8.08 -18.00
C GLU A 68 11.32 6.73 -17.41
N SER A 69 10.40 5.89 -16.93
CA SER A 69 10.74 4.59 -16.35
C SER A 69 11.23 3.63 -17.43
N ALA A 70 12.38 3.01 -17.16
CA ALA A 70 12.88 1.93 -17.99
C ALA A 70 11.87 0.77 -18.04
N VAL A 71 11.81 0.11 -19.19
CA VAL A 71 11.02 -1.11 -19.35
C VAL A 71 11.61 -2.17 -18.42
N ALA A 72 10.77 -2.73 -17.54
CA ALA A 72 11.19 -3.78 -16.63
C ALA A 72 11.65 -4.99 -17.45
N SER A 73 12.87 -5.44 -17.19
CA SER A 73 13.42 -6.59 -17.89
C SER A 73 12.89 -7.88 -17.24
N HIS A 74 12.23 -8.72 -18.03
CA HIS A 74 11.86 -10.09 -17.65
C HIS A 74 13.11 -10.98 -17.59
N HIS A 75 14.05 -10.71 -16.68
CA HIS A 75 15.21 -11.58 -16.54
C HIS A 75 14.85 -12.92 -15.88
N TYR A 76 13.72 -13.01 -15.16
CA TYR A 76 13.24 -14.26 -14.56
C TYR A 76 11.70 -14.25 -14.44
N ASP A 77 11.03 -15.23 -15.07
CA ASP A 77 9.57 -15.31 -15.19
C ASP A 77 8.82 -15.72 -13.92
N ASN A 78 9.51 -15.86 -12.79
CA ASN A 78 8.88 -16.35 -11.56
C ASN A 78 9.54 -15.79 -10.29
N LYS A 79 9.55 -14.46 -10.15
CA LYS A 79 10.03 -13.83 -8.92
C LYS A 79 9.00 -14.03 -7.81
N GLN A 80 9.26 -14.97 -6.92
CA GLN A 80 8.38 -15.26 -5.80
C GLN A 80 8.54 -14.22 -4.71
N LEU A 81 7.42 -13.69 -4.20
CA LEU A 81 7.38 -12.65 -3.16
C LEU A 81 8.25 -12.99 -1.94
N PHE A 82 8.21 -14.25 -1.49
CA PHE A 82 8.90 -14.70 -0.29
C PHE A 82 10.38 -15.03 -0.50
N GLU A 83 10.88 -15.05 -1.73
CA GLU A 83 12.31 -15.26 -2.04
C GLU A 83 13.07 -13.92 -2.18
N GLN A 84 12.35 -12.81 -2.34
CA GLN A 84 12.98 -11.50 -2.56
C GLN A 84 13.45 -10.88 -1.24
N ASN A 85 14.72 -10.51 -1.16
CA ASN A 85 15.25 -9.80 0.01
C ASN A 85 15.00 -8.30 -0.03
N ASN A 86 14.77 -7.73 -1.21
CA ASN A 86 14.43 -6.31 -1.36
C ASN A 86 13.13 -6.19 -2.13
N LEU A 87 12.17 -5.47 -1.57
CA LEU A 87 10.89 -5.17 -2.18
C LEU A 87 10.60 -3.68 -2.06
N LEU A 88 10.14 -3.08 -3.14
CA LEU A 88 9.66 -1.71 -3.16
C LEU A 88 8.14 -1.70 -3.09
N ILE A 89 7.58 -0.82 -2.26
CA ILE A 89 6.14 -0.80 -2.00
C ILE A 89 5.47 0.27 -2.86
N GLY A 90 4.55 -0.15 -3.72
CA GLY A 90 3.56 0.71 -4.34
C GLY A 90 2.21 0.62 -3.63
N PHE A 91 1.43 1.69 -3.71
CA PHE A 91 0.08 1.74 -3.16
C PHE A 91 -0.92 1.72 -4.30
N ALA A 92 -1.95 0.88 -4.18
CA ALA A 92 -3.05 0.85 -5.13
C ALA A 92 -4.36 1.22 -4.42
N PRO A 93 -5.29 1.86 -5.13
CA PRO A 93 -6.54 2.28 -4.54
C PRO A 93 -7.36 1.04 -4.15
N ALA A 94 -7.85 1.02 -2.91
CA ALA A 94 -8.74 0.00 -2.37
C ALA A 94 -9.55 0.57 -1.21
N PRO A 95 -10.66 -0.08 -0.77
CA PRO A 95 -11.47 0.37 0.38
C PRO A 95 -10.83 0.19 1.76
N ALA A 96 -9.73 -0.57 1.88
CA ALA A 96 -9.02 -0.71 3.16
C ALA A 96 -7.52 -0.80 2.97
N VAL A 97 -7.03 -1.76 2.17
CA VAL A 97 -5.60 -1.89 1.89
C VAL A 97 -5.37 -2.61 0.58
N ARG A 98 -4.45 -2.07 -0.22
CA ARG A 98 -3.84 -2.77 -1.36
C ARG A 98 -2.41 -2.28 -1.55
N LEU A 99 -1.46 -3.11 -1.15
CA LEU A 99 -0.04 -2.87 -1.33
C LEU A 99 0.47 -3.74 -2.47
N LEU A 100 1.26 -3.15 -3.35
CA LEU A 100 1.95 -3.84 -4.42
C LEU A 100 3.43 -3.93 -4.05
N PHE A 101 4.02 -5.10 -4.19
CA PHE A 101 5.44 -5.31 -3.93
C PHE A 101 6.16 -5.52 -5.24
N PHE A 102 7.11 -4.63 -5.53
CA PHE A 102 7.93 -4.70 -6.73
C PHE A 102 9.34 -5.11 -6.37
N THR A 103 9.97 -5.88 -7.24
CA THR A 103 11.39 -6.17 -7.16
C THR A 103 12.22 -4.96 -7.62
N PRO A 104 13.52 -4.90 -7.29
CA PRO A 104 14.40 -3.81 -7.70
C PRO A 104 14.49 -3.53 -9.21
N ASP A 105 14.17 -4.52 -10.04
CA ASP A 105 14.10 -4.40 -11.50
C ASP A 105 12.73 -3.97 -12.03
N GLY A 106 11.81 -3.56 -11.14
CA GLY A 106 10.51 -3.00 -11.51
C GLY A 106 9.41 -4.02 -11.82
N MET A 107 9.62 -5.30 -11.54
CA MET A 107 8.61 -6.35 -11.73
C MET A 107 7.76 -6.54 -10.48
N LEU A 108 6.46 -6.81 -10.63
CA LEU A 108 5.60 -7.14 -9.49
C LEU A 108 5.99 -8.52 -8.94
N ALA A 109 6.37 -8.58 -7.66
CA ALA A 109 6.64 -9.81 -6.92
C ALA A 109 5.37 -10.40 -6.27
N GLY A 110 4.42 -9.53 -5.93
CA GLY A 110 3.16 -9.92 -5.31
C GLY A 110 2.36 -8.73 -4.80
N GLU A 111 1.20 -8.99 -4.21
CA GLU A 111 0.35 -7.96 -3.63
C GLU A 111 -0.27 -8.41 -2.30
N LEU A 112 -0.53 -7.43 -1.44
CA LEU A 112 -1.30 -7.61 -0.22
C LEU A 112 -2.59 -6.84 -0.37
N ARG A 113 -3.71 -7.54 -0.36
CA ARG A 113 -5.03 -6.94 -0.59
C ARG A 113 -6.10 -7.63 0.22
N GLU A 114 -7.23 -6.98 0.38
CA GLU A 114 -8.38 -7.59 1.02
C GLU A 114 -8.95 -8.77 0.19
N ILE A 115 -9.23 -9.91 0.84
CA ILE A 115 -9.75 -11.11 0.17
C ILE A 115 -11.18 -10.89 -0.34
N SER A 116 -11.98 -10.18 0.46
CA SER A 116 -13.37 -9.85 0.12
C SER A 116 -13.58 -8.35 0.34
N SER A 117 -13.32 -7.58 -0.71
CA SER A 117 -13.76 -6.19 -0.79
C SER A 117 -15.11 -6.15 -1.49
N LYS A 118 -16.11 -5.55 -0.83
CA LYS A 118 -17.42 -5.33 -1.43
C LYS A 118 -17.46 -3.93 -2.03
N SER A 119 -17.93 -3.79 -3.27
CA SER A 119 -17.86 -2.53 -4.01
C SER A 119 -18.57 -1.35 -3.31
N TYR A 120 -19.63 -1.59 -2.53
CA TYR A 120 -20.30 -0.51 -1.78
C TYR A 120 -19.40 0.15 -0.72
N ARG A 121 -18.31 -0.51 -0.30
CA ARG A 121 -17.42 0.01 0.75
C ARG A 121 -16.63 1.23 0.31
N TRP A 122 -16.52 1.47 -1.00
CA TRP A 122 -15.97 2.72 -1.55
C TRP A 122 -16.78 3.96 -1.16
N PHE A 123 -18.07 3.79 -0.83
CA PHE A 123 -18.96 4.89 -0.44
C PHE A 123 -19.19 4.96 1.08
N LEU A 124 -18.62 4.03 1.85
CA LEU A 124 -18.79 4.04 3.30
C LEU A 124 -17.89 5.11 3.92
N PRO A 125 -18.41 5.94 4.84
CA PRO A 125 -17.59 6.79 5.67
C PRO A 125 -16.53 5.97 6.44
N TYR A 126 -15.34 6.53 6.50
CA TYR A 126 -14.14 5.90 7.08
C TYR A 126 -14.35 5.28 8.47
N PHE A 127 -15.07 5.96 9.35
CA PHE A 127 -15.32 5.51 10.72
C PHE A 127 -16.21 4.25 10.80
N ILE A 128 -17.03 4.01 9.78
CA ILE A 128 -17.87 2.81 9.66
C ILE A 128 -17.01 1.65 9.13
N ASP A 129 -16.24 1.88 8.06
CA ASP A 129 -15.43 0.82 7.46
C ASP A 129 -14.42 0.24 8.46
N LYS A 130 -13.85 1.09 9.33
CA LYS A 130 -12.99 0.72 10.45
C LYS A 130 -13.57 -0.33 11.42
N ARG A 131 -14.89 -0.42 11.54
CA ARG A 131 -15.54 -1.38 12.45
C ARG A 131 -15.68 -2.77 11.84
N ILE A 132 -15.55 -2.88 10.53
CA ILE A 132 -15.62 -4.16 9.82
C ILE A 132 -14.25 -4.83 9.96
N LEU A 133 -14.23 -6.08 10.42
CA LEU A 133 -13.01 -6.89 10.50
C LEU A 133 -12.56 -7.32 9.10
N LYS A 134 -11.28 -7.09 8.78
CA LYS A 134 -10.74 -7.42 7.46
C LYS A 134 -10.09 -8.79 7.42
N ARG A 135 -10.19 -9.42 6.26
CA ARG A 135 -9.33 -10.54 5.86
C ARG A 135 -8.47 -10.08 4.71
N ILE A 136 -7.17 -10.16 4.89
CA ILE A 136 -6.18 -9.68 3.93
C ILE A 136 -5.46 -10.91 3.39
N GLY A 137 -5.39 -11.05 2.08
CA GLY A 137 -4.61 -12.08 1.41
C GLY A 137 -3.25 -11.52 1.00
N ILE A 138 -2.25 -12.37 1.07
CA ILE A 138 -0.92 -12.16 0.51
C ILE A 138 -0.86 -13.02 -0.74
N TYR A 139 -0.67 -12.38 -1.87
CA TYR A 139 -0.72 -12.99 -3.18
C TYR A 139 0.64 -12.90 -3.87
N ASP A 140 0.99 -13.92 -4.62
CA ASP A 140 2.15 -13.88 -5.52
C ASP A 140 1.87 -12.99 -6.75
N SER A 141 2.84 -12.91 -7.65
CA SER A 141 2.76 -12.13 -8.90
C SER A 141 1.70 -12.66 -9.90
N LYS A 142 1.26 -13.91 -9.73
CA LYS A 142 0.23 -14.59 -10.56
C LYS A 142 -1.17 -14.51 -9.95
N GLY A 143 -1.29 -13.99 -8.73
CA GLY A 143 -2.55 -13.87 -7.99
C GLY A 143 -2.92 -15.12 -7.18
N ASN A 144 -1.99 -16.07 -6.99
CA ASN A 144 -2.18 -17.21 -6.10
C ASN A 144 -2.07 -16.75 -4.64
N LEU A 145 -2.94 -17.29 -3.78
CA LEU A 145 -2.95 -16.97 -2.36
C LEU A 145 -1.87 -17.78 -1.63
N GLU A 146 -0.81 -17.10 -1.22
CA GLU A 146 0.31 -17.71 -0.47
C GLU A 146 0.06 -17.71 1.06
N GLY A 147 -0.84 -16.85 1.51
CA GLY A 147 -1.15 -16.72 2.92
C GLY A 147 -2.20 -15.66 3.20
N SER A 148 -2.68 -15.60 4.44
CA SER A 148 -3.69 -14.62 4.82
C SER A 148 -3.53 -14.10 6.24
N LEU A 149 -4.10 -12.92 6.46
CA LEU A 149 -4.13 -12.22 7.73
C LEU A 149 -5.59 -11.99 8.10
N ILE A 150 -5.98 -12.43 9.29
CA ILE A 150 -7.31 -12.16 9.83
C ILE A 150 -7.19 -11.10 10.90
N GLN A 151 -7.79 -9.94 10.63
CA GLN A 151 -7.86 -8.88 11.63
C GLN A 151 -8.81 -9.30 12.75
N GLU A 152 -8.33 -9.18 13.98
CA GLU A 152 -9.11 -9.24 15.19
C GLU A 152 -8.99 -7.91 15.94
N ARG A 153 -9.79 -7.71 16.99
CA ARG A 153 -9.95 -6.42 17.68
C ARG A 153 -8.62 -5.70 17.99
N ASN A 154 -7.60 -6.44 18.45
CA ASN A 154 -6.31 -5.90 18.89
C ASN A 154 -5.10 -6.63 18.28
N ARG A 155 -5.29 -7.43 17.23
CA ARG A 155 -4.23 -8.27 16.66
C ARG A 155 -4.57 -8.74 15.25
N PHE A 156 -3.57 -9.27 14.55
CA PHE A 156 -3.73 -10.01 13.32
C PHE A 156 -3.33 -11.47 13.56
N LYS A 157 -4.20 -12.42 13.20
CA LYS A 157 -3.79 -13.82 13.04
C LYS A 157 -3.12 -13.98 11.69
N ILE A 158 -2.03 -14.73 11.65
CA ILE A 158 -1.24 -15.02 10.46
C ILE A 158 -1.52 -16.48 10.10
N LEU A 159 -1.98 -16.71 8.86
CA LEU A 159 -2.34 -18.02 8.37
C LEU A 159 -1.53 -18.34 7.12
N ASN A 160 -0.97 -19.55 7.03
CA ASN A 160 -0.32 -20.06 5.82
C ASN A 160 -1.33 -20.31 4.68
N ALA A 161 -0.85 -20.79 3.53
CA ALA A 161 -1.69 -21.17 2.38
C ALA A 161 -2.76 -22.24 2.74
N ASN A 162 -2.43 -23.16 3.66
CA ASN A 162 -3.32 -24.21 4.15
C ASN A 162 -4.36 -23.72 5.18
N LYS A 163 -4.33 -22.42 5.54
CA LYS A 163 -5.17 -21.79 6.57
C LYS A 163 -4.84 -22.21 8.01
N ASP A 164 -3.67 -22.80 8.25
CA ASP A 164 -3.17 -23.05 9.59
C ASP A 164 -2.66 -21.75 10.20
N VAL A 165 -2.92 -21.54 11.49
CA VAL A 165 -2.39 -20.38 12.22
C VAL A 165 -0.91 -20.61 12.51
N ILE A 166 -0.05 -19.82 11.87
CA ILE A 166 1.41 -19.88 12.03
C ILE A 166 1.97 -18.76 12.91
N GLY A 167 1.10 -17.84 13.35
CA GLY A 167 1.50 -16.75 14.22
C GLY A 167 0.43 -15.71 14.47
N VAL A 168 0.80 -14.73 15.28
CA VAL A 168 -0.06 -13.61 15.68
C VAL A 168 0.78 -12.34 15.80
N TYR A 169 0.29 -11.25 15.23
CA TYR A 169 0.88 -9.92 15.37
C TYR A 169 0.01 -9.00 16.23
N TYR A 170 0.61 -8.40 17.25
CA TYR A 170 -0.01 -7.45 18.16
C TYR A 170 0.52 -6.03 17.88
N PRO A 171 -0.24 -5.16 17.21
CA PRO A 171 0.11 -3.75 17.09
C PRO A 171 0.07 -3.08 18.47
N LYS A 172 1.03 -2.18 18.73
CA LYS A 172 1.06 -1.32 19.92
C LYS A 172 0.85 0.13 19.52
N LYS A 173 0.31 0.93 20.44
CA LYS A 173 0.15 2.37 20.21
C LYS A 173 1.52 2.99 19.93
N ALA A 174 1.56 3.79 18.86
CA ALA A 174 2.72 4.42 18.25
C ALA A 174 3.49 5.44 19.13
N ALA A 175 3.11 5.61 20.40
CA ALA A 175 3.75 6.53 21.35
C ALA A 175 5.02 5.96 22.00
N LYS A 176 5.32 4.66 21.80
CA LYS A 176 6.52 4.00 22.29
C LYS A 176 7.42 3.60 21.12
N GLU A 177 8.73 3.45 21.39
CA GLU A 177 9.70 2.97 20.41
C GLU A 177 9.30 1.62 19.79
N THR A 178 8.68 0.75 20.58
CA THR A 178 8.09 -0.50 20.10
C THR A 178 6.66 -0.28 19.62
N ILE A 179 6.45 -0.46 18.32
CA ILE A 179 5.15 -0.29 17.64
C ILE A 179 4.39 -1.60 17.45
N GLY A 180 4.98 -2.75 17.77
CA GLY A 180 4.27 -4.03 17.75
C GLY A 180 5.13 -5.23 18.17
N LEU A 181 4.49 -6.38 18.33
CA LEU A 181 5.10 -7.67 18.65
C LEU A 181 4.53 -8.76 17.75
N ALA A 182 5.38 -9.57 17.13
CA ALA A 182 4.96 -10.78 16.45
C ALA A 182 5.37 -12.01 17.25
N PHE A 183 4.47 -12.98 17.36
CA PHE A 183 4.69 -14.29 17.94
C PHE A 183 4.40 -15.33 16.86
N LEU A 184 5.37 -16.18 16.56
CA LEU A 184 5.27 -17.21 15.53
C LEU A 184 5.25 -18.60 16.16
N SER A 185 4.83 -19.59 15.38
CA SER A 185 4.97 -21.00 15.73
C SER A 185 6.43 -21.34 16.09
N GLY A 186 6.62 -22.28 17.00
CA GLY A 186 7.95 -22.62 17.53
C GLY A 186 8.48 -21.65 18.58
N GLY A 187 7.66 -20.72 19.08
CA GLY A 187 8.02 -19.81 20.17
C GLY A 187 8.82 -18.58 19.73
N LYS A 188 9.11 -18.45 18.43
CA LYS A 188 9.88 -17.33 17.89
C LYS A 188 9.12 -16.01 18.06
N LYS A 189 9.84 -14.99 18.53
CA LYS A 189 9.29 -13.66 18.79
C LYS A 189 10.09 -12.59 18.07
N MET A 190 9.37 -11.60 17.53
CA MET A 190 9.98 -10.42 16.93
C MET A 190 9.35 -9.14 17.47
N LYS A 191 10.19 -8.16 17.75
CA LYS A 191 9.76 -6.80 18.11
C LYS A 191 9.76 -5.93 16.87
N VAL A 192 8.71 -5.11 16.71
CA VAL A 192 8.67 -4.07 15.67
C VAL A 192 8.99 -2.74 16.34
N VAL A 193 10.08 -2.13 15.91
CA VAL A 193 10.66 -0.93 16.52
C VAL A 193 10.69 0.17 15.47
N ARG A 194 10.26 1.38 15.84
CA ARG A 194 10.38 2.57 14.99
C ARG A 194 11.86 2.95 14.83
N ILE A 195 12.26 3.40 13.64
CA ILE A 195 13.59 3.97 13.45
C ILE A 195 13.60 5.40 14.00
N PRO A 196 14.54 5.76 14.90
CA PRO A 196 14.64 7.12 15.44
C PRO A 196 14.72 8.16 14.31
N GLY A 197 14.02 9.28 14.48
CA GLY A 197 13.97 10.35 13.47
C GLY A 197 13.02 10.10 12.28
N SER A 198 12.37 8.94 12.19
CA SER A 198 11.38 8.66 11.13
C SER A 198 10.00 8.32 11.69
N MET A 199 8.95 8.90 11.08
CA MET A 199 7.56 8.59 11.43
C MET A 199 7.04 7.32 10.74
N HIS A 200 7.62 6.95 9.60
CA HIS A 200 7.09 5.87 8.75
C HIS A 200 7.98 4.63 8.72
N ASP A 201 9.25 4.77 9.11
CA ASP A 201 10.22 3.69 9.02
C ASP A 201 10.25 2.87 10.31
N PHE A 202 10.41 1.56 10.14
CA PHE A 202 10.48 0.62 11.25
C PHE A 202 11.34 -0.58 10.89
N LYS A 203 11.81 -1.28 11.92
CA LYS A 203 12.57 -2.52 11.79
C LYS A 203 11.96 -3.62 12.65
N PHE A 204 12.06 -4.84 12.15
CA PHE A 204 11.82 -6.06 12.88
C PHE A 204 13.12 -6.52 13.51
N VAL A 205 13.07 -6.83 14.79
CA VAL A 205 14.24 -7.24 15.58
C VAL A 205 13.93 -8.55 16.28
N HIS A 206 14.80 -9.55 16.12
CA HIS A 206 14.74 -10.80 16.86
C HIS A 206 15.08 -10.59 18.35
N GLU A 207 14.91 -11.63 19.16
CA GLU A 207 15.22 -11.55 20.59
C GLU A 207 16.72 -11.35 20.87
N ASP A 208 17.59 -11.82 19.97
CA ASP A 208 19.04 -11.63 20.01
C ASP A 208 19.50 -10.21 19.60
N GLY A 209 18.56 -9.32 19.24
CA GLY A 209 18.85 -7.95 18.83
C GLY A 209 19.20 -7.78 17.34
N LYS A 210 19.30 -8.86 16.57
CA LYS A 210 19.56 -8.78 15.12
C LYS A 210 18.33 -8.28 14.38
N THR A 211 18.57 -7.45 13.35
CA THR A 211 17.50 -6.92 12.51
C THR A 211 17.10 -7.99 11.50
N ALA A 212 15.84 -8.44 11.59
CA ALA A 212 15.26 -9.39 10.66
C ALA A 212 14.82 -8.70 9.36
N ALA A 213 14.08 -7.60 9.49
CA ALA A 213 13.61 -6.83 8.35
C ALA A 213 13.59 -5.34 8.65
N ARG A 214 13.60 -4.52 7.61
CA ARG A 214 13.54 -3.07 7.72
C ARG A 214 12.67 -2.49 6.62
N LEU A 215 11.77 -1.58 6.99
CA LEU A 215 11.08 -0.70 6.06
C LEU A 215 11.67 0.71 6.20
N GLN A 216 12.14 1.29 5.10
CA GLN A 216 12.72 2.63 5.07
C GLN A 216 12.30 3.40 3.81
N ARG A 217 12.07 4.70 3.92
CA ARG A 217 11.87 5.61 2.78
C ARG A 217 13.14 6.42 2.52
N GLY A 218 13.33 6.87 1.28
CA GLY A 218 14.40 7.82 0.94
C GLY A 218 15.79 7.21 0.72
N TRP A 219 15.97 5.92 1.02
CA TRP A 219 17.23 5.20 0.84
C TRP A 219 17.06 4.09 -0.20
N MET A 220 17.27 4.47 -1.46
CA MET A 220 17.18 3.60 -2.62
C MET A 220 18.47 3.67 -3.44
N PRO A 221 19.09 2.52 -3.80
CA PRO A 221 20.23 2.48 -4.71
C PRO A 221 19.95 3.22 -6.03
N LEU A 222 20.96 3.94 -6.52
CA LEU A 222 20.85 4.72 -7.76
C LEU A 222 20.43 3.86 -8.95
N GLU A 223 20.87 2.61 -9.00
CA GLU A 223 20.51 1.66 -10.06
C GLU A 223 18.99 1.42 -10.14
N TRP A 224 18.25 1.54 -9.05
CA TRP A 224 16.81 1.28 -9.03
C TRP A 224 16.02 2.51 -9.53
N THR A 225 16.63 3.70 -9.53
CA THR A 225 15.99 4.95 -9.98
C THR A 225 15.62 4.94 -11.47
N LYS A 226 16.24 4.05 -12.26
CA LYS A 226 15.83 3.83 -13.65
C LYS A 226 14.39 3.32 -13.75
N PHE A 227 13.92 2.56 -12.75
CA PHE A 227 12.57 2.03 -12.70
C PHE A 227 11.65 2.86 -11.78
N PHE A 228 12.15 3.25 -10.61
CA PHE A 228 11.39 3.95 -9.57
C PHE A 228 11.79 5.42 -9.52
N LYS A 229 10.90 6.30 -9.97
CA LYS A 229 11.17 7.75 -10.07
C LYS A 229 10.93 8.51 -8.76
N GLU A 230 10.32 7.85 -7.78
CA GLU A 230 10.06 8.42 -6.47
C GLU A 230 11.22 8.11 -5.52
N ALA A 231 12.00 9.12 -5.15
CA ALA A 231 13.08 8.98 -4.18
C ALA A 231 12.59 8.48 -2.81
N ASN A 232 11.34 8.79 -2.46
CA ASN A 232 10.70 8.38 -1.20
C ASN A 232 9.96 7.03 -1.29
N THR A 233 10.14 6.25 -2.36
CA THR A 233 9.56 4.91 -2.47
C THR A 233 9.95 4.07 -1.25
N PRO A 234 9.01 3.50 -0.49
CA PRO A 234 9.35 2.65 0.65
C PRO A 234 10.04 1.37 0.18
N VAL A 235 11.22 1.11 0.75
CA VAL A 235 12.01 -0.10 0.52
C VAL A 235 11.88 -0.99 1.75
N LEU A 236 11.41 -2.21 1.51
CA LEU A 236 11.37 -3.30 2.47
C LEU A 236 12.53 -4.25 2.20
N THR A 237 13.44 -4.35 3.17
CA THR A 237 14.60 -5.25 3.13
C THR A 237 14.45 -6.34 4.17
N PHE A 238 14.63 -7.59 3.77
CA PHE A 238 14.67 -8.77 4.63
C PHE A 238 16.10 -9.28 4.77
N ASP A 239 16.41 -9.84 5.93
CA ASP A 239 17.58 -10.67 6.13
C ASP A 239 17.42 -11.98 5.35
N TYR A 240 18.53 -12.47 4.78
CA TYR A 240 18.53 -13.66 3.93
C TYR A 240 18.15 -14.94 4.68
N THR A 241 18.25 -14.95 6.01
CA THR A 241 17.87 -16.09 6.87
C THR A 241 16.38 -16.12 7.21
N MET A 242 15.59 -15.11 6.81
CA MET A 242 14.17 -15.04 7.17
C MET A 242 13.35 -16.09 6.41
N GLU A 243 12.66 -16.92 7.19
CA GLU A 243 11.71 -17.89 6.69
C GLU A 243 10.39 -17.22 6.27
N GLN A 244 9.58 -17.95 5.50
CA GLN A 244 8.27 -17.46 5.03
C GLN A 244 7.38 -16.99 6.17
N ALA A 245 7.30 -17.73 7.29
CA ALA A 245 6.51 -17.35 8.45
C ALA A 245 6.95 -16.01 9.06
N ASP A 246 8.26 -15.74 9.09
CA ASP A 246 8.78 -14.46 9.56
C ASP A 246 8.39 -13.31 8.64
N ARG A 247 8.53 -13.52 7.33
CA ARG A 247 8.14 -12.55 6.30
C ARG A 247 6.64 -12.24 6.36
N MET A 248 5.80 -13.24 6.66
CA MET A 248 4.37 -13.03 6.86
C MET A 248 4.04 -12.16 8.08
N ALA A 249 4.82 -12.23 9.16
CA ALA A 249 4.68 -11.30 10.28
C ALA A 249 5.04 -9.86 9.88
N VAL A 250 5.99 -9.68 8.96
CA VAL A 250 6.29 -8.36 8.37
C VAL A 250 5.10 -7.82 7.61
N PHE A 251 4.46 -8.64 6.78
CA PHE A 251 3.23 -8.28 6.07
C PHE A 251 2.06 -7.97 7.02
N ALA A 252 1.99 -8.61 8.19
CA ALA A 252 1.01 -8.28 9.22
C ALA A 252 1.21 -6.87 9.81
N ALA A 253 2.46 -6.47 10.08
CA ALA A 253 2.73 -5.10 10.53
C ALA A 253 2.49 -4.06 9.43
N LEU A 254 2.87 -4.36 8.18
CA LEU A 254 2.57 -3.51 7.03
C LEU A 254 1.07 -3.30 6.87
N SER A 255 0.29 -4.37 6.96
CA SER A 255 -1.17 -4.31 6.95
C SER A 255 -1.67 -3.40 8.07
N SER A 256 -1.24 -3.63 9.31
CA SER A 256 -1.67 -2.81 10.44
C SER A 256 -1.29 -1.33 10.30
N ARG A 257 -0.17 -1.02 9.64
CA ARG A 257 0.37 0.35 9.51
C ARG A 257 -0.26 1.10 8.34
N TYR A 258 -0.47 0.43 7.21
CA TYR A 258 -0.91 1.03 5.95
C TYR A 258 -2.39 0.79 5.63
N MET A 259 -3.12 0.08 6.47
CA MET A 259 -4.58 0.04 6.39
C MET A 259 -5.09 1.49 6.43
N TYR A 260 -5.84 1.87 5.40
CA TYR A 260 -6.40 3.20 5.19
C TYR A 260 -5.39 4.34 4.94
N TYR A 261 -4.17 4.04 4.46
CA TYR A 261 -3.15 5.05 4.19
C TYR A 261 -3.43 5.89 2.93
N GLU A 262 -4.02 5.28 1.89
CA GLU A 262 -4.40 5.95 0.64
C GLU A 262 -5.89 5.72 0.32
N HIS A 263 -6.76 6.40 1.07
CA HIS A 263 -8.18 6.57 0.72
C HIS A 263 -8.46 7.95 0.16
#